data_AF-A0A6G7WZN2-F1
#
_entry.id   AF-A0A6G7WZN2-F1
#
_cell.length_a   1.000
_cell.length_b   1.000
_cell.length_c   1.000
_cell.angle_alpha   90.00
_cell.angle_beta   90.00
_cell.angle_gamma   90.00
#
_symmetry.space_group_name_H-M   'P 1'
#
loop_
_entity.id
_entity.type
_entity.pdbx_description
1 polymer ?
#
loop_
_entity_poly.entity_id
_entity_poly.type
_entity_poly.pdbx_seq_one_letter_code
_entity_poly.pdbx_strand_id
1 'polypeptide(L)'
;MIIGEVVEIQADSMIVETDTQRIAVNKLYHGNLGDKVKVTGEIKKRDIAINRLMYQVNKAEIECLEEGSGLKTKIWKYVSVDQRFKNTLYGVYNDESSISNSLSLQLSGFHWIVVALITPIIGRKNAGVTRKVIDILFTLIFGLTFNVVRLYLKNLRNKEMQIIILLLLYPNATRYISFWLSFGVYLVHSLSHRFENIPRIFTQLLVSLRVRYQYSFLEHSLYPVTKTLHGLLFITALGAPVYSKPFDLVYFILERYYGHLNHNVLRRFLIVGMPNFMMLLIIFCIAYLGKKKILYFSTCLLVLWMMYFPFARYTFVDVGQGDASIVQQAYNSYTTVIDTGRSHAYYSLKSTLYKLGIRSIDQIVITHEDGDHSENMNRLVRDFGGQKITEKGEEIDFFIQILEENKYDDINENSLILLSYTGVLFMGDAGIHQEFDIVSKYDNLSVSILKCGHHGSKTSTDLEFLKHIKPRYAIISSKPSVYGHPHASVLRALHNTGTTAIQTSQEGSITIIMTPFYQFINTSRGMFDIIDLVIK
;
A
#
# COMPACT_ATOMS: atom_id res chain seq x y z
N MET A 1 -24.98 2.45 19.22
CA MET A 1 -25.95 2.96 18.23
C MET A 1 -25.59 4.39 17.90
N ILE A 2 -25.67 4.77 16.63
CA ILE A 2 -25.33 6.10 16.09
C ILE A 2 -26.51 6.55 15.23
N ILE A 3 -26.86 7.82 15.30
CA ILE A 3 -27.81 8.46 14.38
C ILE A 3 -27.12 9.67 13.78
N GLY A 4 -27.18 9.81 12.46
CA GLY A 4 -26.57 10.94 11.76
C GLY A 4 -26.88 10.95 10.27
N GLU A 5 -26.31 11.91 9.56
CA GLU A 5 -26.50 12.11 8.13
C GLU A 5 -25.39 11.43 7.32
N VAL A 6 -25.73 10.73 6.23
CA VAL A 6 -24.76 10.13 5.31
C VAL A 6 -24.09 11.21 4.49
N VAL A 7 -22.81 11.48 4.76
CA VAL A 7 -22.06 12.56 4.09
C VAL A 7 -21.09 12.08 3.03
N GLU A 8 -20.71 10.80 3.05
CA GLU A 8 -19.83 10.16 2.08
C GLU A 8 -20.21 8.69 1.90
N ILE A 9 -20.15 8.19 0.66
CA ILE A 9 -20.40 6.78 0.30
C ILE A 9 -19.20 6.30 -0.53
N GLN A 10 -18.61 5.18 -0.13
CA GLN A 10 -17.49 4.50 -0.79
C GLN A 10 -17.94 3.09 -1.25
N ALA A 11 -17.07 2.37 -1.94
CA ALA A 11 -17.39 1.05 -2.52
C ALA A 11 -17.73 -0.01 -1.46
N ASP A 12 -17.23 0.12 -0.24
CA ASP A 12 -17.40 -0.86 0.85
C ASP A 12 -17.72 -0.21 2.21
N SER A 13 -17.83 1.11 2.24
CA SER A 13 -17.98 1.88 3.47
C SER A 13 -18.75 3.19 3.26
N MET A 14 -19.14 3.83 4.35
CA MET A 14 -19.73 5.18 4.32
C MET A 14 -19.26 6.01 5.52
N ILE A 15 -19.42 7.33 5.43
CA ILE A 15 -19.22 8.24 6.56
C ILE A 15 -20.57 8.83 6.97
N VAL A 16 -20.89 8.67 8.25
CA VAL A 16 -22.05 9.28 8.90
C VAL A 16 -21.57 10.45 9.76
N GLU A 17 -22.11 11.64 9.52
CA GLU A 17 -21.86 12.84 10.32
C GLU A 17 -22.95 12.99 11.39
N THR A 18 -22.51 13.08 12.64
CA THR A 18 -23.35 13.44 13.78
C THR A 18 -23.07 14.89 14.15
N ASP A 19 -23.81 15.43 15.12
CA ASP A 19 -23.63 16.81 15.60
C ASP A 19 -22.20 17.10 16.10
N THR A 20 -21.47 16.07 16.52
CA THR A 20 -20.15 16.21 17.17
C THR A 20 -19.00 15.60 16.38
N GLN A 21 -19.25 14.58 15.56
CA GLN A 21 -18.18 13.80 14.95
C GLN A 21 -18.60 13.12 13.65
N ARG A 22 -17.60 12.69 12.89
CA ARG A 22 -17.80 11.81 11.73
C ARG A 22 -17.48 10.39 12.16
N ILE A 23 -18.22 9.43 11.63
CA ILE A 23 -18.07 8.02 11.99
C ILE A 23 -17.99 7.20 10.72
N ALA A 24 -16.93 6.39 10.60
CA ALA A 24 -16.78 5.45 9.50
C ALA A 24 -17.66 4.23 9.76
N VAL A 25 -18.37 3.77 8.75
CA VAL A 25 -19.18 2.55 8.81
C VAL A 25 -18.66 1.61 7.75
N ASN A 26 -18.07 0.49 8.17
CA ASN A 26 -17.48 -0.50 7.28
C ASN A 26 -18.58 -1.44 6.78
N LYS A 27 -19.47 -0.89 5.96
CA LYS A 27 -20.54 -1.61 5.27
C LYS A 27 -20.95 -0.81 4.03
N LEU A 28 -21.16 -1.53 2.93
CA LEU A 28 -21.73 -0.99 1.71
C LEU A 28 -23.12 -0.41 1.98
N TYR A 29 -23.34 0.82 1.53
CA TYR A 29 -24.61 1.51 1.67
C TYR A 29 -25.20 1.83 0.29
N HIS A 30 -26.43 1.39 0.06
CA HIS A 30 -27.13 1.56 -1.22
C HIS A 30 -28.09 2.77 -1.25
N GLY A 31 -28.15 3.56 -0.17
CA GLY A 31 -28.99 4.75 -0.09
C GLY A 31 -28.33 5.99 -0.72
N ASN A 32 -28.74 7.16 -0.25
CA ASN A 32 -28.33 8.44 -0.82
C ASN A 32 -27.44 9.25 0.13
N LEU A 33 -26.63 10.13 -0.47
CA LEU A 33 -26.01 11.22 0.27
C LEU A 33 -27.10 12.13 0.84
N GLY A 34 -26.99 12.45 2.12
CA GLY A 34 -27.96 13.25 2.87
C GLY A 34 -29.04 12.43 3.59
N ASP A 35 -29.05 11.10 3.43
CA ASP A 35 -29.99 10.26 4.17
C ASP A 35 -29.67 10.30 5.67
N LYS A 36 -30.69 10.41 6.51
CA LYS A 36 -30.56 10.28 7.96
C LYS A 36 -30.64 8.81 8.31
N VAL A 37 -29.56 8.26 8.83
CA VAL A 37 -29.46 6.83 9.11
C VAL A 37 -29.23 6.55 10.58
N LYS A 38 -29.75 5.41 11.03
CA LYS A 38 -29.42 4.78 12.30
C LYS A 38 -28.49 3.62 12.02
N VAL A 39 -27.35 3.62 12.71
CA VAL A 39 -26.30 2.60 12.58
C VAL A 39 -26.08 1.90 13.91
N THR A 40 -26.20 0.58 13.90
CA THR A 40 -25.89 -0.32 15.02
C THR A 40 -24.72 -1.23 14.63
N GLY A 41 -23.93 -1.71 15.59
CA GLY A 41 -22.75 -2.54 15.32
C GLY A 41 -21.63 -2.37 16.35
N GLU A 42 -20.48 -3.00 16.08
CA GLU A 42 -19.29 -2.94 16.95
C GLU A 42 -18.54 -1.62 16.74
N ILE A 43 -18.63 -0.71 17.72
CA ILE A 43 -17.92 0.57 17.68
C ILE A 43 -16.50 0.38 18.18
N LYS A 44 -15.51 0.64 17.33
CA LYS A 44 -14.10 0.68 17.70
C LYS A 44 -13.56 2.10 17.53
N LYS A 45 -12.79 2.56 18.51
CA LYS A 45 -11.98 3.77 18.37
C LYS A 45 -10.89 3.50 17.34
N ARG A 46 -10.69 4.42 16.41
CA ARG A 46 -9.54 4.32 15.49
C ARG A 46 -8.28 4.75 16.23
N ASP A 47 -7.20 4.02 16.01
CA ASP A 47 -5.89 4.36 16.57
C ASP A 47 -5.44 5.77 16.14
N ILE A 48 -5.96 6.25 15.00
CA ILE A 48 -5.67 7.57 14.46
C ILE A 48 -6.93 8.28 14.00
N ALA A 49 -7.15 9.48 14.56
CA ALA A 49 -8.25 10.38 14.25
C ALA A 49 -8.00 11.20 12.98
N ILE A 50 -8.86 11.10 11.96
CA ILE A 50 -8.74 11.89 10.72
C ILE A 50 -10.04 12.66 10.51
N ASN A 51 -10.04 13.99 10.33
CA ASN A 51 -11.27 14.75 10.00
C ASN A 51 -12.46 14.50 10.94
N ARG A 52 -12.25 14.53 12.27
CA ARG A 52 -13.26 14.15 13.29
C ARG A 52 -13.77 12.70 13.20
N LEU A 53 -13.11 11.84 12.41
CA LEU A 53 -13.36 10.40 12.27
C LEU A 53 -12.62 9.64 13.38
N MET A 54 -13.18 9.70 14.59
CA MET A 54 -12.61 9.07 15.78
C MET A 54 -13.00 7.59 15.91
N TYR A 55 -14.13 7.21 15.31
CA TYR A 55 -14.76 5.93 15.51
C TYR A 55 -15.05 5.26 14.18
N GLN A 56 -15.01 3.93 14.20
CA GLN A 56 -15.53 3.09 13.13
C GLN A 56 -16.54 2.09 13.68
N VAL A 57 -17.54 1.77 12.87
CA VAL A 57 -18.52 0.72 13.15
C VAL A 57 -18.24 -0.46 12.24
N ASN A 58 -17.96 -1.61 12.83
CA ASN A 58 -17.84 -2.89 12.13
C ASN A 58 -19.10 -3.72 12.32
N LYS A 59 -19.33 -4.68 11.41
CA LYS A 59 -20.53 -5.54 11.40
C LYS A 59 -21.81 -4.70 11.54
N ALA A 60 -21.87 -3.62 10.77
CA ALA A 60 -22.92 -2.63 10.95
C ALA A 60 -24.28 -3.13 10.45
N GLU A 61 -25.35 -2.69 11.08
CA GLU A 61 -26.70 -2.70 10.55
C GLU A 61 -27.12 -1.24 10.34
N ILE A 62 -27.75 -0.97 9.19
CA ILE A 62 -28.06 0.38 8.75
C ILE A 62 -29.55 0.44 8.46
N GLU A 63 -30.24 1.36 9.13
CA GLU A 63 -31.66 1.66 8.96
C GLU A 63 -31.77 3.10 8.47
N CYS A 64 -32.41 3.32 7.32
CA CYS A 64 -32.68 4.67 6.82
C CYS A 64 -33.92 5.22 7.54
N LEU A 65 -33.77 6.31 8.28
CA LEU A 65 -34.85 6.97 9.02
C LEU A 65 -35.56 8.02 8.17
N GLU A 66 -34.81 8.74 7.35
CA GLU A 66 -35.32 9.82 6.51
C GLU A 66 -34.46 9.93 5.25
N GLU A 67 -35.10 10.02 4.08
CA GLU A 67 -34.39 10.28 2.84
C GLU A 67 -33.94 11.73 2.74
N GLY A 68 -32.70 11.94 2.30
CA GLY A 68 -32.19 13.27 2.00
C GLY A 68 -33.01 13.94 0.88
N SER A 69 -33.28 15.24 1.02
CA SER A 69 -34.01 16.03 0.02
C SER A 69 -33.19 17.19 -0.57
N GLY A 70 -31.97 17.37 -0.07
CA GLY A 70 -31.07 18.46 -0.47
C GLY A 70 -30.57 18.34 -1.92
N LEU A 71 -29.95 19.42 -2.41
CA LEU A 71 -29.34 19.46 -3.75
C LEU A 71 -28.34 18.32 -3.96
N LYS A 72 -27.54 18.00 -2.93
CA LYS A 72 -26.57 16.90 -2.95
C LYS A 72 -27.25 15.55 -3.16
N THR A 73 -28.38 15.30 -2.51
CA THR A 73 -29.17 14.07 -2.69
C THR A 73 -29.74 13.98 -4.11
N LYS A 74 -30.25 15.09 -4.65
CA LYS A 74 -30.79 15.13 -6.03
C LYS A 74 -29.71 14.81 -7.06
N ILE A 75 -28.52 15.39 -6.91
CA ILE A 75 -27.38 15.10 -7.80
C ILE A 75 -26.94 13.64 -7.63
N TRP A 76 -26.86 13.14 -6.39
CA TRP A 76 -26.48 11.75 -6.12
C TRP A 76 -27.42 10.75 -6.78
N LYS A 77 -28.74 10.91 -6.64
CA LYS A 77 -29.75 10.02 -7.25
C LYS A 77 -29.60 9.90 -8.77
N TYR A 78 -29.20 10.99 -9.44
CA TYR A 78 -28.90 10.96 -10.87
C TYR A 78 -27.61 10.20 -11.17
N VAL A 79 -26.55 10.46 -10.39
CA VAL A 79 -25.20 9.94 -10.61
C VAL A 79 -25.05 8.47 -10.19
N SER A 80 -25.84 8.01 -9.21
CA SER A 80 -25.70 6.69 -8.60
C SER A 80 -26.00 5.52 -9.55
N VAL A 81 -26.69 5.80 -10.65
CA VAL A 81 -27.11 4.83 -11.67
C VAL A 81 -25.93 4.28 -12.49
N ASP A 82 -24.88 5.08 -12.71
CA ASP A 82 -23.70 4.68 -13.46
C ASP A 82 -22.45 4.78 -12.58
N GLN A 83 -21.69 3.68 -12.49
CA GLN A 83 -20.44 3.65 -11.74
C GLN A 83 -19.43 4.68 -12.25
N ARG A 84 -19.39 4.95 -13.56
CA ARG A 84 -18.48 5.92 -14.17
C ARG A 84 -18.72 7.34 -13.64
N PHE A 85 -19.98 7.73 -13.42
CA PHE A 85 -20.31 9.02 -12.83
C PHE A 85 -19.99 9.07 -11.33
N LYS A 86 -20.29 8.02 -10.58
CA LYS A 86 -19.91 7.91 -9.15
C LYS A 86 -18.40 8.06 -8.97
N ASN A 87 -17.61 7.37 -9.79
CA ASN A 87 -16.15 7.46 -9.80
C ASN A 87 -15.69 8.89 -10.13
N THR A 88 -16.25 9.49 -11.18
CA THR A 88 -15.78 10.78 -11.69
C THR A 88 -16.13 11.95 -10.78
N LEU A 89 -17.37 12.01 -10.27
CA LEU A 89 -17.88 13.16 -9.52
C LEU A 89 -17.69 13.05 -8.02
N TYR A 90 -17.73 11.83 -7.46
CA TYR A 90 -17.69 11.59 -6.02
C TYR A 90 -16.49 10.77 -5.57
N GLY A 91 -15.72 10.20 -6.50
CA GLY A 91 -14.52 9.43 -6.18
C GLY A 91 -14.81 8.07 -5.54
N VAL A 92 -15.94 7.44 -5.89
CA VAL A 92 -16.38 6.15 -5.33
C VAL A 92 -15.75 5.00 -6.11
N TYR A 93 -14.47 4.69 -5.89
CA TYR A 93 -13.75 3.68 -6.67
C TYR A 93 -13.77 2.30 -6.02
N ASN A 94 -13.83 1.26 -6.84
CA ASN A 94 -13.71 -0.13 -6.39
C ASN A 94 -12.26 -0.57 -6.09
N ASP A 95 -11.27 0.21 -6.54
CA ASP A 95 -9.84 -0.05 -6.32
C ASP A 95 -9.17 1.23 -5.80
N GLU A 96 -8.72 1.21 -4.54
CA GLU A 96 -8.17 2.39 -3.85
C GLU A 96 -6.76 2.79 -4.33
N SER A 97 -6.14 2.02 -5.22
CA SER A 97 -4.68 2.02 -5.36
C SER A 97 -4.07 2.99 -6.38
N SER A 98 -4.88 3.72 -7.17
CA SER A 98 -4.36 4.60 -8.23
C SER A 98 -4.59 6.11 -7.96
N ILE A 99 -3.62 6.97 -8.31
CA ILE A 99 -3.75 8.44 -8.16
C ILE A 99 -4.88 9.01 -9.04
N SER A 100 -5.17 8.33 -10.15
CA SER A 100 -6.33 8.57 -11.03
C SER A 100 -7.67 8.38 -10.30
N ASN A 101 -7.67 7.65 -9.19
CA ASN A 101 -8.84 7.42 -8.35
C ASN A 101 -9.00 8.46 -7.23
N SER A 102 -8.23 9.56 -7.27
CA SER A 102 -8.44 10.68 -6.36
C SER A 102 -9.18 11.80 -7.08
N LEU A 103 -10.34 12.22 -6.55
CA LEU A 103 -11.11 13.39 -7.02
C LEU A 103 -10.23 14.64 -7.23
N SER A 104 -9.11 14.71 -6.51
CA SER A 104 -8.12 15.77 -6.63
C SER A 104 -7.58 15.99 -8.06
N LEU A 105 -7.47 14.94 -8.88
CA LEU A 105 -6.97 15.04 -10.24
C LEU A 105 -8.01 15.68 -11.17
N GLN A 106 -9.26 15.20 -11.09
CA GLN A 106 -10.41 15.71 -11.82
C GLN A 106 -10.60 17.20 -11.55
N LEU A 107 -10.62 17.60 -10.27
CA LEU A 107 -10.80 19.00 -9.89
C LEU A 107 -9.64 19.86 -10.37
N SER A 108 -8.40 19.40 -10.21
CA SER A 108 -7.25 20.15 -10.70
C SER A 108 -7.32 20.38 -12.21
N GLY A 109 -7.75 19.37 -12.97
CA GLY A 109 -7.99 19.44 -14.41
C GLY A 109 -9.09 20.42 -14.76
N PHE A 110 -10.27 20.28 -14.13
CA PHE A 110 -11.42 21.17 -14.28
C PHE A 110 -11.02 22.64 -14.11
N HIS A 111 -10.36 22.98 -13.01
CA HIS A 111 -9.91 24.35 -12.76
C HIS A 111 -8.91 24.84 -13.80
N TRP A 112 -8.00 23.99 -14.24
CA TRP A 112 -7.02 24.36 -15.26
C TRP A 112 -7.71 24.68 -16.59
N ILE A 113 -8.65 23.85 -17.03
CA ILE A 113 -9.41 24.04 -18.28
C ILE A 113 -10.26 25.31 -18.20
N VAL A 114 -11.07 25.46 -17.14
CA VAL A 114 -11.97 26.61 -17.01
C VAL A 114 -11.19 27.92 -17.03
N VAL A 115 -10.11 28.02 -16.26
CA VAL A 115 -9.27 29.22 -16.24
C VAL A 115 -8.64 29.46 -17.62
N ALA A 116 -8.13 28.42 -18.28
CA ALA A 116 -7.54 28.54 -19.61
C ALA A 116 -8.55 29.04 -20.66
N LEU A 117 -9.81 28.61 -20.61
CA LEU A 117 -10.85 29.01 -21.55
C LEU A 117 -11.37 30.43 -21.32
N ILE A 118 -11.57 30.84 -20.06
CA ILE A 118 -12.15 32.16 -19.77
C ILE A 118 -11.12 33.28 -19.80
N THR A 119 -9.84 32.99 -19.49
CA THR A 119 -8.80 34.03 -19.38
C THR A 119 -8.65 34.88 -20.65
N PRO A 120 -8.65 34.31 -21.87
CA PRO A 120 -8.63 35.10 -23.10
C PRO A 120 -9.86 36.02 -23.28
N ILE A 121 -11.01 35.65 -22.73
CA ILE A 121 -12.30 36.35 -22.92
C ILE A 121 -12.43 37.52 -21.94
N ILE A 122 -12.18 37.28 -20.66
CA ILE A 122 -12.48 38.25 -19.58
C ILE A 122 -11.22 38.88 -18.97
N GLY A 123 -10.03 38.48 -19.44
CA GLY A 123 -8.76 38.91 -18.90
C GLY A 123 -8.39 38.21 -17.58
N ARG A 124 -7.08 38.23 -17.25
CA ARG A 124 -6.52 37.48 -16.10
C ARG A 124 -7.16 37.85 -14.75
N LYS A 125 -7.44 39.14 -14.52
CA LYS A 125 -8.02 39.61 -13.25
C LYS A 125 -9.40 39.02 -13.02
N ASN A 126 -10.28 39.13 -14.01
CA ASN A 126 -11.66 38.64 -13.91
C ASN A 126 -11.70 37.11 -13.91
N ALA A 127 -10.83 36.44 -14.68
CA ALA A 127 -10.68 34.98 -14.61
C ALA A 127 -10.32 34.49 -13.21
N GLY A 128 -9.48 35.24 -12.48
CA GLY A 128 -9.18 34.98 -11.08
C GLY A 128 -10.40 35.10 -10.16
N VAL A 129 -11.29 36.07 -10.41
CA VAL A 129 -12.54 36.25 -9.64
C VAL A 129 -13.53 35.13 -9.96
N THR A 130 -13.79 34.85 -11.23
CA THR A 130 -14.68 33.77 -11.67
C THR A 130 -14.24 32.43 -11.10
N ARG A 131 -12.93 32.16 -11.09
CA ARG A 131 -12.38 30.96 -10.45
C ARG A 131 -12.77 30.85 -8.97
N LYS A 132 -12.66 31.93 -8.19
CA LYS A 132 -13.04 31.92 -6.77
C LYS A 132 -14.54 31.65 -6.58
N VAL A 133 -15.38 32.20 -7.45
CA VAL A 133 -16.83 31.91 -7.43
C VAL A 133 -17.08 30.43 -7.69
N ILE A 134 -16.37 29.83 -8.64
CA ILE A 134 -16.45 28.39 -8.92
C ILE A 134 -15.98 27.57 -7.71
N ASP A 135 -14.88 27.95 -7.05
CA ASP A 135 -14.40 27.28 -5.83
C ASP A 135 -15.51 27.29 -4.72
N ILE A 136 -16.21 28.42 -4.57
CA ILE A 136 -17.33 28.60 -3.61
C ILE A 136 -18.50 27.68 -3.95
N LEU A 137 -18.96 27.70 -5.20
CA LEU A 137 -20.01 26.79 -5.66
C LEU A 137 -19.61 25.33 -5.43
N PHE A 138 -18.35 24.98 -5.68
CA PHE A 138 -17.84 23.64 -5.45
C PHE A 138 -17.90 23.25 -3.97
N THR A 139 -17.61 24.19 -3.07
CA THR A 139 -17.69 23.97 -1.61
C THR A 139 -19.12 23.76 -1.15
N LEU A 140 -20.08 24.48 -1.75
CA LEU A 140 -21.50 24.32 -1.44
C LEU A 140 -22.03 22.94 -1.90
N ILE A 141 -21.53 22.42 -3.03
CA ILE A 141 -21.98 21.14 -3.59
C ILE A 141 -21.29 19.94 -2.91
N PHE A 142 -19.97 20.01 -2.75
CA PHE A 142 -19.14 18.87 -2.33
C PHE A 142 -18.63 18.98 -0.89
N GLY A 143 -18.90 20.11 -0.21
CA GLY A 143 -18.45 20.37 1.14
C GLY A 143 -16.99 20.85 1.23
N LEU A 144 -16.59 21.19 2.46
CA LEU A 144 -15.25 21.68 2.78
C LEU A 144 -14.26 20.51 2.94
N THR A 145 -14.01 19.79 1.86
CA THR A 145 -13.07 18.66 1.85
C THR A 145 -11.62 19.15 1.74
N PHE A 146 -10.65 18.29 2.11
CA PHE A 146 -9.22 18.59 1.98
C PHE A 146 -8.85 19.12 0.58
N ASN A 147 -9.38 18.48 -0.48
CA ASN A 147 -9.11 18.86 -1.86
C ASN A 147 -9.64 20.25 -2.19
N VAL A 148 -10.81 20.60 -1.64
CA VAL A 148 -11.44 21.91 -1.82
C VAL A 148 -10.67 23.00 -1.07
N VAL A 149 -10.36 22.80 0.21
CA VAL A 149 -9.57 23.76 1.02
C VAL A 149 -8.21 24.03 0.37
N ARG A 150 -7.53 23.00 -0.12
CA ARG A 150 -6.27 23.14 -0.86
C ARG A 150 -6.38 24.09 -2.07
N LEU A 151 -7.52 24.09 -2.79
CA LEU A 151 -7.72 24.95 -3.95
C LEU A 151 -7.80 26.43 -3.55
N TYR A 152 -8.50 26.75 -2.46
CA TYR A 152 -8.55 28.11 -1.91
C TYR A 152 -7.20 28.62 -1.45
N LEU A 153 -6.49 27.79 -0.68
CA LEU A 153 -5.21 28.16 -0.11
C LEU A 153 -4.18 28.45 -1.20
N LYS A 154 -4.27 27.82 -2.37
CA LYS A 154 -3.38 28.09 -3.51
C LYS A 154 -3.27 29.58 -3.88
N ASN A 155 -4.31 30.37 -3.58
CA ASN A 155 -4.38 31.80 -3.89
C ASN A 155 -3.68 32.71 -2.86
N LEU A 156 -3.30 32.20 -1.69
CA LEU A 156 -2.47 32.95 -0.75
C LEU A 156 -1.07 33.14 -1.35
N ARG A 157 -0.44 34.30 -1.10
CA ARG A 157 0.93 34.58 -1.58
C ARG A 157 1.98 33.75 -0.84
N ASN A 158 1.86 33.67 0.48
CA ASN A 158 2.79 32.95 1.33
C ASN A 158 2.45 31.44 1.31
N LYS A 159 3.42 30.59 0.96
CA LYS A 159 3.22 29.15 0.79
C LYS A 159 3.28 28.42 2.14
N GLU A 160 4.07 28.93 3.05
CA GLU A 160 4.26 28.44 4.41
C GLU A 160 2.94 28.54 5.19
N MET A 161 2.25 29.68 5.09
CA MET A 161 0.93 29.90 5.68
C MET A 161 -0.14 28.96 5.10
N GLN A 162 -0.06 28.62 3.81
CA GLN A 162 -0.97 27.61 3.22
C GLN A 162 -0.76 26.26 3.88
N ILE A 163 0.49 25.86 4.09
CA ILE A 163 0.83 24.58 4.69
C ILE A 163 0.38 24.55 6.15
N ILE A 164 0.63 25.62 6.92
CA ILE A 164 0.21 25.72 8.33
C ILE A 164 -1.30 25.64 8.44
N ILE A 165 -2.06 26.45 7.69
CA ILE A 165 -3.54 26.42 7.74
C ILE A 165 -4.06 25.05 7.36
N LEU A 166 -3.49 24.42 6.33
CA LEU A 166 -3.90 23.10 5.88
C LEU A 166 -3.60 22.02 6.93
N LEU A 167 -2.46 22.09 7.63
CA LEU A 167 -2.11 21.15 8.71
C LEU A 167 -2.91 21.41 9.98
N LEU A 168 -3.34 22.64 10.26
CA LEU A 168 -4.24 22.93 11.38
C LEU A 168 -5.64 22.36 11.12
N LEU A 169 -6.16 22.51 9.91
CA LEU A 169 -7.48 21.97 9.52
C LEU A 169 -7.44 20.46 9.29
N TYR A 170 -6.31 19.96 8.78
CA TYR A 170 -6.09 18.55 8.44
C TYR A 170 -4.71 18.10 8.97
N PRO A 171 -4.57 17.78 10.27
CA PRO A 171 -3.29 17.41 10.90
C PRO A 171 -2.61 16.20 10.25
N ASN A 172 -3.42 15.30 9.70
CA ASN A 172 -2.96 14.12 8.98
C ASN A 172 -2.75 14.37 7.48
N ALA A 173 -2.76 15.62 7.02
CA ALA A 173 -2.57 15.94 5.60
C ALA A 173 -1.27 15.39 5.04
N THR A 174 -0.22 15.36 5.86
CA THR A 174 1.08 14.74 5.54
C THR A 174 0.99 13.26 5.20
N ARG A 175 -0.14 12.59 5.41
CA ARG A 175 -0.35 11.20 4.99
C ARG A 175 -0.93 11.10 3.60
N TYR A 176 -1.62 12.14 3.13
CA TYR A 176 -2.17 12.16 1.78
C TYR A 176 -1.06 12.48 0.79
N ILE A 177 -0.98 11.70 -0.27
CA ILE A 177 -0.04 11.96 -1.36
C ILE A 177 -0.28 13.31 -2.05
N SER A 178 -1.55 13.71 -2.13
CA SER A 178 -1.95 15.00 -2.70
C SER A 178 -1.35 16.18 -1.93
N PHE A 179 -1.06 16.02 -0.63
CA PHE A 179 -0.30 17.00 0.15
C PHE A 179 1.14 17.08 -0.33
N TRP A 180 1.85 15.95 -0.36
CA TRP A 180 3.27 15.91 -0.73
C TRP A 180 3.55 16.38 -2.15
N LEU A 181 2.71 16.01 -3.11
CA LEU A 181 2.84 16.47 -4.50
C LEU A 181 2.67 17.99 -4.64
N SER A 182 1.96 18.62 -3.70
CA SER A 182 1.51 20.01 -3.84
C SER A 182 2.23 21.00 -2.96
N PHE A 183 2.59 20.55 -1.77
CA PHE A 183 3.13 21.36 -0.69
C PHE A 183 4.44 20.79 -0.17
N GLY A 184 4.60 19.46 -0.16
CA GLY A 184 5.83 18.82 0.33
C GLY A 184 7.11 19.33 -0.34
N VAL A 185 7.07 19.50 -1.66
CA VAL A 185 8.17 20.11 -2.45
C VAL A 185 8.49 21.54 -1.98
N TYR A 186 7.45 22.34 -1.77
CA TYR A 186 7.61 23.72 -1.31
C TYR A 186 8.13 23.76 0.12
N LEU A 187 7.69 22.84 0.98
CA LEU A 187 8.19 22.72 2.34
C LEU A 187 9.70 22.52 2.35
N VAL A 188 10.22 21.58 1.55
CA VAL A 188 11.68 21.34 1.44
C VAL A 188 12.43 22.60 0.98
N HIS A 189 11.91 23.32 0.00
CA HIS A 189 12.57 24.52 -0.53
C HIS A 189 12.46 25.73 0.42
N SER A 190 11.41 25.80 1.23
CA SER A 190 11.19 26.88 2.21
C SER A 190 12.12 26.80 3.43
N LEU A 191 12.78 25.66 3.67
CA LEU A 191 13.67 25.48 4.82
C LEU A 191 14.95 26.33 4.74
N SER A 192 15.46 26.62 3.54
CA SER A 192 16.66 27.45 3.33
C SER A 192 16.83 27.83 1.86
N HIS A 193 17.36 29.02 1.59
CA HIS A 193 17.76 29.47 0.23
C HIS A 193 18.69 28.49 -0.49
N ARG A 194 19.44 27.65 0.24
CA ARG A 194 20.29 26.62 -0.37
C ARG A 194 19.48 25.53 -1.07
N PHE A 195 18.28 25.20 -0.57
CA PHE A 195 17.38 24.21 -1.18
C PHE A 195 16.62 24.76 -2.39
N GLU A 196 16.51 26.08 -2.57
CA GLU A 196 15.86 26.69 -3.75
C GLU A 196 16.52 26.26 -5.07
N ASN A 197 17.82 25.99 -5.02
CA ASN A 197 18.63 25.60 -6.16
C ASN A 197 18.47 24.13 -6.58
N ILE A 198 17.75 23.33 -5.80
CA ILE A 198 17.49 21.92 -6.10
C ILE A 198 16.30 21.83 -7.05
N PRO A 199 16.38 21.04 -8.13
CA PRO A 199 15.23 20.86 -9.01
C PRO A 199 14.03 20.26 -8.27
N ARG A 200 12.83 20.80 -8.50
CA ARG A 200 11.62 20.28 -7.88
C ARG A 200 11.39 18.78 -8.15
N ILE A 201 11.70 18.34 -9.37
CA ILE A 201 11.56 16.92 -9.76
C ILE A 201 12.36 15.98 -8.86
N PHE A 202 13.51 16.43 -8.36
CA PHE A 202 14.35 15.69 -7.43
C PHE A 202 13.67 15.48 -6.09
N THR A 203 13.15 16.56 -5.48
CA THR A 203 12.43 16.47 -4.21
C THR A 203 11.16 15.63 -4.36
N GLN A 204 10.47 15.73 -5.51
CA GLN A 204 9.30 14.90 -5.81
C GLN A 204 9.64 13.42 -5.92
N LEU A 205 10.77 13.07 -6.54
CA LEU A 205 11.27 11.70 -6.62
C LEU A 205 11.51 11.16 -5.20
N LEU A 206 12.33 11.83 -4.39
CA LEU A 206 12.67 11.35 -3.04
C LEU A 206 11.44 11.23 -2.13
N VAL A 207 10.55 12.21 -2.16
CA VAL A 207 9.31 12.19 -1.39
C VAL A 207 8.39 11.07 -1.89
N SER A 208 8.25 10.90 -3.20
CA SER A 208 7.42 9.81 -3.76
C SER A 208 7.98 8.44 -3.38
N LEU A 209 9.28 8.23 -3.46
CA LEU A 209 9.91 6.98 -3.06
C LEU A 209 9.79 6.75 -1.55
N ARG A 210 9.77 7.80 -0.73
CA ARG A 210 9.58 7.65 0.72
C ARG A 210 8.14 7.34 1.10
N VAL A 211 7.16 7.89 0.39
CA VAL A 211 5.73 7.78 0.72
C VAL A 211 5.06 6.60 0.01
N ARG A 212 5.42 6.34 -1.25
CA ARG A 212 4.82 5.29 -2.09
C ARG A 212 5.74 4.11 -2.37
N TYR A 213 7.04 4.26 -2.13
CA TYR A 213 8.05 3.30 -2.58
C TYR A 213 8.11 3.12 -4.10
N GLN A 214 7.48 4.03 -4.86
CA GLN A 214 7.48 4.01 -6.31
C GLN A 214 7.38 5.43 -6.91
N TYR A 215 8.00 5.60 -8.08
CA TYR A 215 7.94 6.82 -8.87
C TYR A 215 8.03 6.47 -10.36
N SER A 216 7.05 6.94 -11.15
CA SER A 216 7.07 6.80 -12.60
C SER A 216 7.39 8.14 -13.25
N PHE A 217 8.56 8.23 -13.91
CA PHE A 217 8.92 9.39 -14.72
C PHE A 217 7.96 9.59 -15.89
N LEU A 218 7.45 8.48 -16.44
CA LEU A 218 6.51 8.52 -17.55
C LEU A 218 5.17 9.09 -17.12
N GLU A 219 4.60 8.61 -16.00
CA GLU A 219 3.37 9.21 -15.43
C GLU A 219 3.56 10.68 -15.08
N HIS A 220 4.72 11.05 -14.51
CA HIS A 220 5.00 12.44 -14.17
C HIS A 220 5.03 13.33 -15.42
N SER A 221 5.69 12.87 -16.49
CA SER A 221 5.78 13.60 -17.76
C SER A 221 4.41 13.71 -18.44
N LEU A 222 3.59 12.67 -18.32
CA LEU A 222 2.24 12.62 -18.88
C LEU A 222 1.20 13.32 -18.00
N TYR A 223 1.54 13.67 -16.77
CA TYR A 223 0.64 14.29 -15.80
C TYR A 223 -0.18 15.47 -16.37
N PRO A 224 0.37 16.42 -17.15
CA PRO A 224 -0.43 17.50 -17.74
C PRO A 224 -1.55 16.98 -18.66
N VAL A 225 -1.27 15.95 -19.46
CA VAL A 225 -2.25 15.31 -20.35
C VAL A 225 -3.28 14.56 -19.52
N THR A 226 -2.84 13.69 -18.61
CA THR A 226 -3.72 12.90 -17.74
C THR A 226 -4.66 13.81 -16.95
N LYS A 227 -4.12 14.85 -16.32
CA LYS A 227 -4.86 15.86 -15.59
C LYS A 227 -5.90 16.56 -16.47
N THR A 228 -5.54 16.92 -17.71
CA THR A 228 -6.46 17.59 -18.64
C THR A 228 -7.61 16.67 -19.02
N LEU A 229 -7.34 15.42 -19.37
CA LEU A 229 -8.38 14.45 -19.72
C LEU A 229 -9.34 14.18 -18.56
N HIS A 230 -8.84 14.07 -17.31
CA HIS A 230 -9.70 13.92 -16.13
C HIS A 230 -10.52 15.18 -15.84
N GLY A 231 -9.96 16.37 -16.14
CA GLY A 231 -10.71 17.62 -16.08
C GLY A 231 -11.84 17.68 -17.11
N LEU A 232 -11.58 17.25 -18.35
CA LEU A 232 -12.60 17.16 -19.40
C LEU A 232 -13.68 16.16 -19.01
N LEU A 233 -13.30 14.99 -18.52
CA LEU A 233 -14.22 13.96 -18.05
C LEU A 233 -15.13 14.51 -16.94
N PHE A 234 -14.56 15.29 -16.01
CA PHE A 234 -15.32 15.93 -14.94
C PHE A 234 -16.31 16.97 -15.48
N ILE A 235 -15.90 17.81 -16.43
CA ILE A 235 -16.78 18.81 -17.08
C ILE A 235 -17.94 18.12 -17.78
N THR A 236 -17.64 17.10 -18.60
CA THR A 236 -18.67 16.39 -19.36
C THR A 236 -19.57 15.56 -18.44
N ALA A 237 -19.07 15.06 -17.31
CA ALA A 237 -19.89 14.40 -16.29
C ALA A 237 -20.91 15.35 -15.64
N LEU A 238 -20.54 16.62 -15.40
CA LEU A 238 -21.50 17.62 -14.89
C LEU A 238 -22.62 17.94 -15.90
N GLY A 239 -22.33 17.86 -17.21
CA GLY A 239 -23.29 18.09 -18.30
C GLY A 239 -24.05 16.82 -18.75
N ALA A 240 -23.61 15.64 -18.33
CA ALA A 240 -24.21 14.36 -18.69
C ALA A 240 -25.72 14.23 -18.36
N PRO A 241 -26.27 14.86 -17.29
CA PRO A 241 -27.71 14.98 -17.07
C PRO A 241 -28.54 15.46 -18.25
N VAL A 242 -27.96 16.33 -19.08
CA VAL A 242 -28.63 16.88 -20.26
C VAL A 242 -28.22 16.11 -21.51
N TYR A 243 -26.94 15.77 -21.63
CA TYR A 243 -26.40 15.09 -22.81
C TYR A 243 -25.12 14.30 -22.49
N SER A 244 -25.21 12.97 -22.48
CA SER A 244 -24.13 12.08 -22.03
C SER A 244 -23.05 11.79 -23.08
N LYS A 245 -23.32 11.93 -24.39
CA LYS A 245 -22.37 11.52 -25.45
C LYS A 245 -20.97 12.13 -25.32
N PRO A 246 -20.78 13.41 -24.93
CA PRO A 246 -19.45 13.98 -24.69
C PRO A 246 -18.71 13.28 -23.55
N PHE A 247 -19.42 12.83 -22.51
CA PHE A 247 -18.83 12.06 -21.42
C PHE A 247 -18.37 10.69 -21.93
N ASP A 248 -19.21 9.97 -22.66
CA ASP A 248 -18.86 8.66 -23.21
C ASP A 248 -17.64 8.73 -24.14
N LEU A 249 -17.54 9.77 -24.98
CA LEU A 249 -16.38 9.97 -25.85
C LEU A 249 -15.09 10.22 -25.05
N VAL A 250 -15.12 11.12 -24.06
CA VAL A 250 -13.93 11.42 -23.24
C VAL A 250 -13.54 10.20 -22.40
N TYR A 251 -14.51 9.48 -21.86
CA TYR A 251 -14.29 8.24 -21.13
C TYR A 251 -13.63 7.17 -22.02
N PHE A 252 -14.13 6.98 -23.24
CA PHE A 252 -13.52 6.07 -24.22
C PHE A 252 -12.07 6.46 -24.56
N ILE A 253 -11.79 7.75 -24.77
CA ILE A 253 -10.43 8.24 -25.01
C ILE A 253 -9.52 7.94 -23.81
N LEU A 254 -10.01 8.15 -22.59
CA LEU A 254 -9.29 7.83 -21.36
C LEU A 254 -9.00 6.34 -21.23
N GLU A 255 -9.97 5.48 -21.52
CA GLU A 255 -9.76 4.03 -21.52
C GLU A 255 -8.73 3.59 -22.55
N ARG A 256 -8.76 4.15 -23.78
CA ARG A 256 -7.72 3.87 -24.80
C ARG A 256 -6.36 4.39 -24.38
N TYR A 257 -6.31 5.58 -23.79
CA TYR A 257 -5.09 6.19 -23.27
C TYR A 257 -4.44 5.28 -22.20
N TYR A 258 -5.21 4.80 -21.23
CA TYR A 258 -4.72 3.86 -20.22
C TYR A 258 -4.44 2.46 -20.78
N GLY A 259 -5.20 2.01 -21.77
CA GLY A 259 -4.95 0.75 -22.47
C GLY A 259 -3.62 0.74 -23.23
N HIS A 260 -3.23 1.87 -23.84
CA HIS A 260 -1.91 2.02 -24.47
C HIS A 260 -0.78 2.23 -23.45
N LEU A 261 -1.06 2.97 -22.38
CA LEU A 261 -0.21 3.02 -21.19
C LEU A 261 -0.39 1.78 -20.31
N ASN A 262 -0.49 0.60 -20.92
CA ASN A 262 -0.68 -0.64 -20.20
C ASN A 262 0.36 -0.77 -19.08
N HIS A 263 -0.03 -1.39 -17.97
CA HIS A 263 0.80 -1.65 -16.79
C HIS A 263 2.22 -2.10 -17.17
N ASN A 264 2.38 -2.95 -18.19
CA ASN A 264 3.69 -3.41 -18.65
C ASN A 264 4.62 -2.27 -19.14
N VAL A 265 4.09 -1.27 -19.84
CA VAL A 265 4.89 -0.12 -20.33
C VAL A 265 5.26 0.79 -19.17
N LEU A 266 4.29 1.17 -18.34
CA LEU A 266 4.53 2.04 -17.17
C LEU A 266 5.56 1.42 -16.23
N ARG A 267 5.49 0.10 -16.04
CA ARG A 267 6.35 -0.68 -15.16
C ARG A 267 7.81 -0.73 -15.61
N ARG A 268 8.10 -0.69 -16.92
CA ARG A 268 9.48 -0.62 -17.44
C ARG A 268 10.22 0.63 -16.96
N PHE A 269 9.49 1.74 -16.80
CA PHE A 269 10.03 3.03 -16.36
C PHE A 269 9.75 3.34 -14.88
N LEU A 270 9.19 2.37 -14.16
CA LEU A 270 8.90 2.51 -12.75
C LEU A 270 10.21 2.41 -11.96
N ILE A 271 10.48 3.42 -11.15
CA ILE A 271 11.49 3.35 -10.10
C ILE A 271 10.77 2.90 -8.85
N VAL A 272 11.33 1.89 -8.19
CA VAL A 272 10.79 1.33 -6.95
C VAL A 272 11.89 1.27 -5.89
N GLY A 273 11.46 1.16 -4.65
CA GLY A 273 12.32 1.00 -3.49
C GLY A 273 12.15 2.11 -2.48
N MET A 274 12.50 1.80 -1.24
CA MET A 274 12.52 2.76 -0.15
C MET A 274 13.94 3.28 0.08
N PRO A 275 14.15 4.60 0.01
CA PRO A 275 15.46 5.16 0.27
C PRO A 275 15.82 5.02 1.75
N ASN A 276 17.02 4.50 2.02
CA ASN A 276 17.56 4.37 3.36
C ASN A 276 17.72 5.77 3.99
N PHE A 277 17.36 5.90 5.27
CA PHE A 277 17.42 7.18 5.98
C PHE A 277 18.83 7.80 6.01
N MET A 278 19.87 6.99 6.21
CA MET A 278 21.27 7.46 6.17
C MET A 278 21.66 7.96 4.79
N MET A 279 21.24 7.28 3.72
CA MET A 279 21.50 7.73 2.36
C MET A 279 20.76 9.04 2.06
N LEU A 280 19.52 9.19 2.53
CA LEU A 280 18.78 10.45 2.43
C LEU A 280 19.48 11.58 3.20
N LEU A 281 20.02 11.30 4.39
CA LEU A 281 20.77 12.28 5.17
C LEU A 281 22.03 12.72 4.41
N ILE A 282 22.79 11.78 3.84
CA ILE A 282 23.97 12.09 3.01
C ILE A 282 23.57 12.96 1.82
N ILE A 283 22.51 12.57 1.10
CA ILE A 283 21.98 13.34 -0.03
C ILE A 283 21.57 14.75 0.41
N PHE A 284 20.91 14.88 1.56
CA PHE A 284 20.51 16.15 2.13
C PHE A 284 21.71 17.01 2.50
N CYS A 285 22.77 16.44 3.08
CA CYS A 285 24.03 17.14 3.35
C CYS A 285 24.70 17.60 2.04
N ILE A 286 24.77 16.75 1.02
CA ILE A 286 25.32 17.11 -0.30
C ILE A 286 24.50 18.26 -0.93
N ALA A 287 23.17 18.18 -0.79
CA ALA A 287 22.26 19.20 -1.26
C ALA A 287 22.48 20.54 -0.54
N TYR A 288 22.66 20.51 0.79
CA TYR A 288 22.97 21.66 1.61
C TYR A 288 24.32 22.31 1.24
N LEU A 289 25.31 21.52 0.83
CA LEU A 289 26.59 22.01 0.34
C LEU A 289 26.52 22.66 -1.07
N GLY A 290 25.38 22.55 -1.77
CA GLY A 290 25.15 23.21 -3.06
C GLY A 290 25.87 22.58 -4.27
N LYS A 291 26.47 21.39 -4.12
CA LYS A 291 27.24 20.72 -5.18
C LYS A 291 26.33 19.92 -6.14
N LYS A 292 25.67 20.60 -7.07
CA LYS A 292 24.63 20.02 -7.97
C LYS A 292 25.05 18.74 -8.71
N LYS A 293 26.26 18.69 -9.31
CA LYS A 293 26.74 17.50 -10.03
C LYS A 293 26.84 16.27 -9.12
N ILE A 294 27.38 16.47 -7.91
CA ILE A 294 27.52 15.41 -6.90
C ILE A 294 26.15 14.98 -6.39
N LEU A 295 25.23 15.92 -6.20
CA LEU A 295 23.85 15.62 -5.81
C LEU A 295 23.17 14.69 -6.81
N TYR A 296 23.22 15.01 -8.10
CA TYR A 296 22.61 14.17 -9.14
C TYR A 296 23.26 12.79 -9.21
N PHE A 297 24.59 12.73 -9.21
CA PHE A 297 25.31 11.46 -9.21
C PHE A 297 24.94 10.58 -8.01
N SER A 298 24.93 11.16 -6.81
CA SER A 298 24.61 10.44 -5.56
C SER A 298 23.17 9.93 -5.54
N THR A 299 22.24 10.67 -6.11
CA THR A 299 20.84 10.23 -6.20
C THR A 299 20.63 9.18 -7.28
N CYS A 300 21.32 9.26 -8.43
CA CYS A 300 21.33 8.16 -9.39
C CYS A 300 21.89 6.89 -8.75
N LEU A 301 22.98 6.99 -7.97
CA LEU A 301 23.54 5.84 -7.26
C LEU A 301 22.56 5.28 -6.22
N LEU A 302 21.86 6.14 -5.45
CA LEU A 302 20.80 5.71 -4.53
C LEU A 302 19.69 4.95 -5.27
N VAL A 303 19.21 5.49 -6.40
CA VAL A 303 18.15 4.85 -7.19
C VAL A 303 18.62 3.49 -7.70
N LEU A 304 19.85 3.39 -8.22
CA LEU A 304 20.43 2.12 -8.66
C LEU A 304 20.58 1.13 -7.51
N TRP A 305 21.09 1.58 -6.35
CA TRP A 305 21.23 0.74 -5.16
C TRP A 305 19.88 0.17 -4.67
N MET A 306 18.82 0.97 -4.71
CA MET A 306 17.48 0.53 -4.33
C MET A 306 16.91 -0.50 -5.32
N MET A 307 17.08 -0.25 -6.62
CA MET A 307 16.52 -1.10 -7.68
C MET A 307 17.32 -2.40 -7.89
N TYR A 308 18.61 -2.37 -7.60
CA TYR A 308 19.57 -3.48 -7.79
C TYR A 308 20.33 -3.73 -6.49
N PHE A 309 19.58 -4.00 -5.41
CA PHE A 309 20.17 -4.17 -4.09
C PHE A 309 21.12 -5.38 -4.07
N PRO A 310 22.39 -5.23 -3.69
CA PRO A 310 23.45 -6.19 -4.02
C PRO A 310 23.43 -7.50 -3.21
N PHE A 311 22.56 -7.62 -2.20
CA PHE A 311 22.56 -8.76 -1.29
C PHE A 311 21.26 -9.55 -1.38
N ALA A 312 21.34 -10.86 -1.14
CA ALA A 312 20.16 -11.70 -1.03
C ALA A 312 19.37 -11.35 0.25
N ARG A 313 18.05 -11.49 0.19
CA ARG A 313 17.15 -11.10 1.28
C ARG A 313 15.98 -12.06 1.42
N TYR A 314 15.59 -12.31 2.65
CA TYR A 314 14.37 -13.04 3.01
C TYR A 314 13.48 -12.10 3.80
N THR A 315 12.27 -11.82 3.31
CA THR A 315 11.32 -10.94 4.00
C THR A 315 10.04 -11.68 4.31
N PHE A 316 9.71 -11.78 5.59
CA PHE A 316 8.45 -12.30 6.10
C PHE A 316 7.50 -11.13 6.33
N VAL A 317 6.42 -11.06 5.56
CA VAL A 317 5.53 -9.90 5.51
C VAL A 317 4.51 -9.96 6.64
N ASP A 318 4.26 -8.85 7.34
CA ASP A 318 3.10 -8.74 8.24
C ASP A 318 1.81 -8.68 7.41
N VAL A 319 1.22 -9.86 7.21
CA VAL A 319 -0.09 -10.06 6.57
C VAL A 319 -1.21 -10.25 7.58
N GLY A 320 -0.91 -10.18 8.88
CA GLY A 320 -1.83 -10.51 9.96
C GLY A 320 -1.88 -11.99 10.27
N GLN A 321 -3.03 -12.63 10.00
CA GLN A 321 -3.15 -14.08 10.05
C GLN A 321 -2.88 -14.63 8.63
N GLY A 322 -1.97 -15.58 8.51
CA GLY A 322 -1.51 -16.13 7.24
C GLY A 322 -0.02 -15.93 6.98
N ASP A 323 0.41 -16.43 5.83
CA ASP A 323 1.79 -16.35 5.38
C ASP A 323 1.94 -15.59 4.07
N ALA A 324 2.99 -14.78 4.01
CA ALA A 324 3.56 -14.29 2.77
C ALA A 324 5.04 -13.97 3.01
N SER A 325 5.91 -14.58 2.22
CA SER A 325 7.35 -14.42 2.28
C SER A 325 7.92 -14.06 0.93
N ILE A 326 8.99 -13.27 0.92
CA ILE A 326 9.65 -12.81 -0.30
C ILE A 326 11.12 -13.21 -0.20
N VAL A 327 11.60 -13.97 -1.18
CA VAL A 327 12.98 -14.37 -1.33
C VAL A 327 13.57 -13.63 -2.52
N GLN A 328 14.58 -12.80 -2.27
CA GLN A 328 15.28 -12.04 -3.30
C GLN A 328 16.72 -12.50 -3.39
N GLN A 329 17.19 -12.75 -4.60
CA GLN A 329 18.62 -12.91 -4.86
C GLN A 329 19.35 -11.56 -4.88
N ALA A 330 20.68 -11.63 -4.86
CA ALA A 330 21.55 -10.49 -5.04
C ALA A 330 21.18 -9.70 -6.32
N TYR A 331 21.28 -8.38 -6.26
CA TYR A 331 20.90 -7.45 -7.31
C TYR A 331 19.42 -7.49 -7.72
N ASN A 332 18.56 -8.12 -6.90
CA ASN A 332 17.17 -8.43 -7.25
C ASN A 332 17.08 -9.19 -8.59
N SER A 333 18.06 -10.06 -8.89
CA SER A 333 18.15 -10.79 -10.17
C SER A 333 17.06 -11.86 -10.34
N TYR A 334 16.54 -12.36 -9.22
CA TYR A 334 15.46 -13.33 -9.17
C TYR A 334 14.66 -13.12 -7.88
N THR A 335 13.34 -13.13 -7.97
CA THR A 335 12.41 -12.93 -6.86
C THR A 335 11.37 -14.04 -6.82
N THR A 336 11.36 -14.78 -5.72
CA THR A 336 10.33 -15.76 -5.40
C THR A 336 9.42 -15.21 -4.29
N VAL A 337 8.11 -15.32 -4.47
CA VAL A 337 7.13 -15.08 -3.40
C VAL A 337 6.58 -16.42 -2.94
N ILE A 338 6.70 -16.72 -1.65
CA ILE A 338 6.19 -17.94 -1.02
C ILE A 338 4.97 -17.54 -0.20
N ASP A 339 3.80 -18.04 -0.58
CA ASP A 339 2.49 -17.65 -0.07
C ASP A 339 2.18 -16.15 -0.21
N THR A 340 0.91 -15.81 -0.09
CA THR A 340 0.38 -14.51 -0.52
C THR A 340 -0.59 -13.87 0.48
N GLY A 341 -0.91 -14.55 1.57
CA GLY A 341 -1.85 -14.06 2.58
C GLY A 341 -3.30 -13.98 2.11
N ARG A 342 -4.19 -13.64 3.04
CA ARG A 342 -5.61 -13.34 2.75
C ARG A 342 -5.80 -12.11 1.88
N SER A 343 -6.96 -11.96 1.25
CA SER A 343 -7.32 -10.86 0.35
C SER A 343 -7.05 -9.45 0.90
N HIS A 344 -7.26 -9.24 2.20
CA HIS A 344 -7.02 -7.94 2.84
C HIS A 344 -5.53 -7.58 2.96
N ALA A 345 -4.63 -8.57 2.91
CA ALA A 345 -3.19 -8.39 3.07
C ALA A 345 -2.49 -7.93 1.79
N TYR A 346 -3.20 -7.95 0.65
CA TYR A 346 -2.65 -7.63 -0.66
C TYR A 346 -1.85 -6.33 -0.69
N TYR A 347 -2.38 -5.25 -0.08
CA TYR A 347 -1.71 -3.96 -0.09
C TYR A 347 -0.47 -3.92 0.80
N SER A 348 -0.46 -4.67 1.91
CA SER A 348 0.74 -4.84 2.73
C SER A 348 1.84 -5.54 1.94
N LEU A 349 1.48 -6.62 1.23
CA LEU A 349 2.38 -7.38 0.36
C LEU A 349 2.89 -6.53 -0.81
N LYS A 350 2.00 -5.89 -1.57
CA LYS A 350 2.33 -4.99 -2.69
C LYS A 350 3.24 -3.83 -2.26
N SER A 351 2.94 -3.20 -1.13
CA SER A 351 3.75 -2.13 -0.55
C SER A 351 5.14 -2.63 -0.17
N THR A 352 5.24 -3.84 0.40
CA THR A 352 6.52 -4.46 0.76
C THR A 352 7.35 -4.80 -0.47
N LEU A 353 6.74 -5.36 -1.52
CA LEU A 353 7.41 -5.61 -2.81
C LEU A 353 8.04 -4.32 -3.37
N TYR A 354 7.27 -3.23 -3.45
CA TYR A 354 7.80 -1.95 -3.90
C TYR A 354 8.86 -1.38 -2.96
N LYS A 355 8.69 -1.47 -1.64
CA LYS A 355 9.69 -1.06 -0.64
C LYS A 355 11.03 -1.75 -0.85
N LEU A 356 11.01 -3.03 -1.22
CA LEU A 356 12.20 -3.85 -1.47
C LEU A 356 12.86 -3.61 -2.84
N GLY A 357 12.25 -2.78 -3.69
CA GLY A 357 12.76 -2.49 -5.04
C GLY A 357 12.29 -3.51 -6.09
N ILE A 358 11.25 -4.29 -5.79
CA ILE A 358 10.74 -5.35 -6.68
C ILE A 358 9.76 -4.75 -7.68
N ARG A 359 10.07 -4.95 -8.96
CA ARG A 359 9.17 -4.63 -10.07
C ARG A 359 8.52 -5.87 -10.63
N SER A 360 9.21 -7.01 -10.62
CA SER A 360 8.74 -8.29 -11.14
C SER A 360 8.95 -9.39 -10.14
N ILE A 361 8.01 -10.33 -10.16
CA ILE A 361 8.15 -11.62 -9.51
C ILE A 361 8.45 -12.60 -10.62
N ASP A 362 9.45 -13.45 -10.39
CA ASP A 362 9.84 -14.50 -11.34
C ASP A 362 9.05 -15.77 -11.04
N GLN A 363 8.85 -16.06 -9.75
CA GLN A 363 8.16 -17.26 -9.28
C GLN A 363 7.25 -16.97 -8.07
N ILE A 364 6.07 -17.59 -8.04
CA ILE A 364 5.15 -17.58 -6.91
C ILE A 364 4.90 -19.03 -6.51
N VAL A 365 5.29 -19.38 -5.29
CA VAL A 365 5.10 -20.69 -4.68
C VAL A 365 3.96 -20.60 -3.67
N ILE A 366 2.95 -21.44 -3.81
CA ILE A 366 1.87 -21.59 -2.83
C ILE A 366 2.11 -22.90 -2.08
N THR A 367 2.27 -22.83 -0.77
CA THR A 367 2.57 -24.00 0.05
C THR A 367 1.39 -24.96 0.10
N HIS A 368 0.17 -24.43 0.22
CA HIS A 368 -1.10 -25.15 0.15
C HIS A 368 -2.26 -24.17 -0.16
N GLU A 369 -3.44 -24.67 -0.50
CA GLU A 369 -4.51 -23.85 -1.09
C GLU A 369 -5.34 -23.01 -0.10
N ASP A 370 -5.07 -23.07 1.21
CA ASP A 370 -5.86 -22.34 2.20
C ASP A 370 -5.84 -20.82 1.98
N GLY A 371 -6.95 -20.17 2.36
CA GLY A 371 -7.21 -18.79 1.99
C GLY A 371 -6.21 -17.78 2.57
N ASP A 372 -5.57 -18.10 3.70
CA ASP A 372 -4.51 -17.30 4.29
C ASP A 372 -3.12 -17.53 3.70
N HIS A 373 -3.02 -18.34 2.65
CA HIS A 373 -1.82 -18.57 1.86
C HIS A 373 -2.02 -18.21 0.37
N SER A 374 -3.19 -18.48 -0.21
CA SER A 374 -3.36 -18.48 -1.69
C SER A 374 -4.17 -17.32 -2.29
N GLU A 375 -5.00 -16.61 -1.51
CA GLU A 375 -6.04 -15.70 -2.03
C GLU A 375 -5.53 -14.57 -2.94
N ASN A 376 -4.29 -14.12 -2.74
CA ASN A 376 -3.72 -12.99 -3.49
C ASN A 376 -2.92 -13.39 -4.73
N MET A 377 -2.71 -14.70 -4.98
CA MET A 377 -1.90 -15.20 -6.09
C MET A 377 -2.29 -14.59 -7.44
N ASN A 378 -3.57 -14.63 -7.80
CA ASN A 378 -4.03 -14.13 -9.10
C ASN A 378 -3.83 -12.61 -9.24
N ARG A 379 -3.99 -11.85 -8.15
CA ARG A 379 -3.72 -10.42 -8.15
C ARG A 379 -2.23 -10.13 -8.27
N LEU A 380 -1.37 -10.94 -7.66
CA LEU A 380 0.08 -10.81 -7.81
C LEU A 380 0.53 -11.12 -9.24
N VAL A 381 0.07 -12.22 -9.85
CA VAL A 381 0.41 -12.55 -11.24
C VAL A 381 -0.03 -11.45 -12.20
N ARG A 382 -1.22 -10.89 -12.00
CA ARG A 382 -1.70 -9.77 -12.82
C ARG A 382 -0.84 -8.52 -12.67
N ASP A 383 -0.46 -8.15 -11.43
CA ASP A 383 0.21 -6.88 -11.16
C ASP A 383 1.75 -6.96 -11.34
N PHE A 384 2.36 -8.13 -11.10
CA PHE A 384 3.81 -8.36 -11.06
C PHE A 384 4.31 -9.48 -11.99
N GLY A 385 3.43 -10.29 -12.58
CA GLY A 385 3.83 -11.49 -13.34
C GLY A 385 4.28 -12.63 -12.44
N GLY A 386 5.08 -13.54 -12.99
CA GLY A 386 5.67 -14.68 -12.29
C GLY A 386 5.03 -16.02 -12.67
N GLN A 387 5.85 -17.06 -12.73
CA GLN A 387 5.43 -18.44 -12.89
C GLN A 387 4.80 -18.93 -11.58
N LYS A 388 3.64 -19.58 -11.68
CA LYS A 388 2.97 -20.18 -10.53
C LYS A 388 3.52 -21.57 -10.29
N ILE A 389 3.73 -21.90 -9.03
CA ILE A 389 4.09 -23.23 -8.53
C ILE A 389 3.14 -23.53 -7.38
N THR A 390 2.39 -24.62 -7.49
CA THR A 390 1.32 -24.98 -6.53
C THR A 390 1.36 -26.43 -6.11
N GLU A 391 2.17 -27.27 -6.77
CA GLU A 391 2.16 -28.71 -6.54
C GLU A 391 3.54 -29.26 -6.10
N LYS A 392 3.50 -30.35 -5.31
CA LYS A 392 4.71 -31.12 -4.96
C LYS A 392 5.29 -31.77 -6.22
N GLY A 393 6.59 -31.60 -6.45
CA GLY A 393 7.33 -32.18 -7.59
C GLY A 393 7.51 -31.25 -8.79
N GLU A 394 6.92 -30.05 -8.77
CA GLU A 394 7.29 -28.99 -9.71
C GLU A 394 8.72 -28.48 -9.41
N GLU A 395 9.50 -28.22 -10.46
CA GLU A 395 10.87 -27.71 -10.30
C GLU A 395 10.84 -26.28 -9.75
N ILE A 396 11.34 -26.10 -8.53
CA ILE A 396 11.52 -24.77 -7.94
C ILE A 396 12.90 -24.25 -8.34
N ASP A 397 12.88 -23.33 -9.30
CA ASP A 397 14.07 -22.61 -9.74
C ASP A 397 14.78 -21.89 -8.59
N PHE A 398 16.10 -22.13 -8.50
CA PHE A 398 17.11 -21.40 -7.72
C PHE A 398 16.83 -21.19 -6.21
N PHE A 399 17.88 -21.31 -5.40
CA PHE A 399 17.87 -20.98 -3.96
C PHE A 399 17.06 -21.85 -3.02
N ILE A 400 16.15 -22.72 -3.49
CA ILE A 400 15.20 -23.45 -2.64
C ILE A 400 15.11 -24.93 -3.08
N GLN A 401 15.07 -25.84 -2.11
CA GLN A 401 14.81 -27.27 -2.27
C GLN A 401 13.51 -27.65 -1.56
N ILE A 402 12.70 -28.54 -2.17
CA ILE A 402 11.56 -29.20 -1.52
C ILE A 402 12.07 -30.40 -0.71
N LEU A 403 11.69 -30.50 0.58
CA LEU A 403 12.17 -31.58 1.47
C LEU A 403 11.22 -32.78 1.56
N GLU A 404 9.92 -32.57 1.39
CA GLU A 404 8.89 -33.61 1.59
C GLU A 404 7.90 -33.69 0.43
N GLU A 405 7.70 -34.89 -0.10
CA GLU A 405 6.86 -35.18 -1.25
C GLU A 405 5.67 -36.10 -0.91
N ASN A 406 5.63 -36.65 0.31
CA ASN A 406 4.52 -37.46 0.80
C ASN A 406 3.18 -36.69 0.72
N LYS A 407 2.12 -37.44 0.43
CA LYS A 407 0.74 -36.92 0.41
C LYS A 407 -0.02 -37.42 1.63
N TYR A 408 -0.75 -36.52 2.29
CA TYR A 408 -1.58 -36.80 3.47
C TYR A 408 -3.05 -36.45 3.20
N ASP A 409 -3.96 -36.84 4.09
CA ASP A 409 -5.38 -36.51 3.95
C ASP A 409 -5.68 -35.05 4.34
N ASP A 410 -4.94 -34.49 5.30
CA ASP A 410 -5.09 -33.10 5.72
C ASP A 410 -4.37 -32.15 4.74
N ILE A 411 -5.01 -31.03 4.41
CA ILE A 411 -4.48 -30.08 3.42
C ILE A 411 -3.24 -29.33 3.94
N ASN A 412 -3.17 -29.05 5.24
CA ASN A 412 -2.03 -28.37 5.85
C ASN A 412 -0.82 -29.31 5.87
N GLU A 413 -1.06 -30.58 6.12
CA GLU A 413 -0.06 -31.66 6.05
C GLU A 413 0.53 -31.83 4.64
N ASN A 414 -0.18 -31.36 3.61
CA ASN A 414 0.31 -31.28 2.24
C ASN A 414 1.09 -30.00 1.92
N SER A 415 1.43 -29.17 2.91
CA SER A 415 2.25 -27.97 2.71
C SER A 415 3.59 -28.29 2.02
N LEU A 416 4.01 -27.44 1.08
CA LEU A 416 5.37 -27.45 0.56
C LEU A 416 6.36 -27.02 1.63
N ILE A 417 7.31 -27.90 1.97
CA ILE A 417 8.38 -27.63 2.93
C ILE A 417 9.64 -27.27 2.14
N LEU A 418 10.09 -26.03 2.30
CA LEU A 418 11.10 -25.40 1.47
C LEU A 418 12.34 -25.06 2.28
N LEU A 419 13.49 -25.60 1.90
CA LEU A 419 14.78 -25.24 2.49
C LEU A 419 15.61 -24.43 1.50
N SER A 420 16.03 -23.24 1.91
CA SER A 420 16.95 -22.46 1.10
C SER A 420 18.41 -22.85 1.33
N TYR A 421 19.27 -22.68 0.31
CA TYR A 421 20.71 -22.94 0.42
C TYR A 421 21.43 -22.06 1.46
N THR A 422 20.77 -21.02 1.98
CA THR A 422 21.32 -20.15 3.03
C THR A 422 20.87 -20.56 4.44
N GLY A 423 20.11 -21.66 4.58
CA GLY A 423 19.68 -22.21 5.87
C GLY A 423 18.37 -21.63 6.41
N VAL A 424 17.53 -21.04 5.54
CA VAL A 424 16.16 -20.63 5.89
C VAL A 424 15.18 -21.75 5.52
N LEU A 425 14.45 -22.28 6.51
CA LEU A 425 13.44 -23.33 6.36
C LEU A 425 12.03 -22.75 6.45
N PHE A 426 11.18 -23.01 5.46
CA PHE A 426 9.77 -22.64 5.41
C PHE A 426 8.90 -23.89 5.52
N MET A 427 8.03 -23.90 6.53
CA MET A 427 7.18 -25.06 6.83
C MET A 427 5.76 -24.95 6.26
N GLY A 428 5.34 -23.77 5.77
CA GLY A 428 3.91 -23.52 5.47
C GLY A 428 3.06 -23.84 6.70
N ASP A 429 2.03 -24.66 6.53
CA ASP A 429 1.19 -25.15 7.63
C ASP A 429 1.46 -26.61 8.01
N ALA A 430 2.64 -27.14 7.63
CA ALA A 430 3.10 -28.47 8.02
C ALA A 430 3.09 -28.65 9.55
N GLY A 431 2.63 -29.82 9.98
CA GLY A 431 2.47 -30.21 11.38
C GLY A 431 3.51 -31.23 11.85
N ILE A 432 3.25 -31.79 13.04
CA ILE A 432 4.16 -32.73 13.72
C ILE A 432 4.48 -33.98 12.87
N HIS A 433 3.55 -34.44 12.03
CA HIS A 433 3.77 -35.60 11.17
C HIS A 433 4.89 -35.35 10.15
N GLN A 434 4.87 -34.20 9.48
CA GLN A 434 5.92 -33.83 8.52
C GLN A 434 7.24 -33.51 9.24
N GLU A 435 7.17 -32.92 10.42
CA GLU A 435 8.36 -32.68 11.25
C GLU A 435 9.06 -33.98 11.60
N PHE A 436 8.30 -35.02 11.94
CA PHE A 436 8.84 -36.36 12.19
C PHE A 436 9.50 -36.97 10.94
N ASP A 437 8.87 -36.81 9.77
CA ASP A 437 9.44 -37.31 8.51
C ASP A 437 10.75 -36.61 8.15
N ILE A 438 10.83 -35.30 8.37
CA ILE A 438 12.07 -34.53 8.20
C ILE A 438 13.18 -35.06 9.12
N VAL A 439 12.87 -35.22 10.42
CA VAL A 439 13.84 -35.74 11.41
C VAL A 439 14.30 -37.15 11.06
N SER A 440 13.42 -37.97 10.50
CA SER A 440 13.73 -39.36 10.15
C SER A 440 14.53 -39.49 8.86
N LYS A 441 14.34 -38.56 7.92
CA LYS A 441 14.94 -38.61 6.57
C LYS A 441 16.27 -37.88 6.47
N TYR A 442 16.47 -36.83 7.25
CA TYR A 442 17.64 -35.98 7.15
C TYR A 442 18.44 -36.02 8.46
N ASP A 443 19.66 -36.56 8.44
CA ASP A 443 20.47 -36.69 9.66
C ASP A 443 20.99 -35.35 10.19
N ASN A 444 21.27 -34.39 9.29
CA ASN A 444 21.78 -33.06 9.62
C ASN A 444 21.26 -32.02 8.64
N LEU A 445 20.30 -31.20 9.06
CA LEU A 445 19.87 -30.01 8.33
C LEU A 445 20.50 -28.75 8.93
N SER A 446 21.22 -28.00 8.10
CA SER A 446 21.78 -26.70 8.50
C SER A 446 20.69 -25.62 8.41
N VAL A 447 19.95 -25.42 9.49
CA VAL A 447 18.89 -24.40 9.59
C VAL A 447 19.30 -23.32 10.58
N SER A 448 19.50 -22.09 10.10
CA SER A 448 19.74 -20.93 10.95
C SER A 448 18.44 -20.20 11.30
N ILE A 449 17.47 -20.21 10.38
CA ILE A 449 16.19 -19.52 10.51
C ILE A 449 15.06 -20.50 10.16
N LEU A 450 14.14 -20.68 11.08
CA LEU A 450 12.90 -21.42 10.90
C LEU A 450 11.74 -20.44 10.70
N LYS A 451 10.93 -20.60 9.66
CA LYS A 451 9.57 -20.06 9.62
C LYS A 451 8.64 -21.14 10.16
N CYS A 452 8.12 -20.93 11.38
CA CYS A 452 7.31 -21.91 12.09
C CYS A 452 6.10 -22.33 11.25
N GLY A 453 5.78 -23.63 11.33
CA GLY A 453 4.61 -24.21 10.70
C GLY A 453 3.32 -23.68 11.32
N HIS A 454 2.27 -23.54 10.50
CA HIS A 454 0.90 -23.37 10.94
C HIS A 454 0.75 -22.19 11.91
N HIS A 455 1.38 -21.06 11.57
CA HIS A 455 1.26 -19.80 12.33
C HIS A 455 1.74 -19.89 13.80
N GLY A 456 2.49 -20.95 14.16
CA GLY A 456 2.85 -21.30 15.53
C GLY A 456 1.75 -22.01 16.31
N SER A 457 0.95 -22.86 15.65
CA SER A 457 -0.07 -23.72 16.27
C SER A 457 0.56 -24.75 17.21
N LYS A 458 -0.23 -25.24 18.18
CA LYS A 458 0.17 -26.37 19.05
C LYS A 458 0.34 -27.69 18.31
N THR A 459 -0.11 -27.77 17.06
CA THR A 459 -0.02 -28.95 16.18
C THR A 459 1.23 -28.94 15.29
N SER A 460 2.14 -27.99 15.51
CA SER A 460 3.41 -27.84 14.81
C SER A 460 4.49 -27.35 15.77
N THR A 461 5.71 -27.30 15.27
CA THR A 461 6.93 -26.85 15.95
C THR A 461 7.21 -27.67 17.20
N ASP A 462 7.31 -28.98 17.05
CA ASP A 462 7.60 -29.90 18.16
C ASP A 462 9.02 -29.75 18.72
N LEU A 463 9.19 -30.12 19.99
CA LEU A 463 10.46 -30.03 20.69
C LEU A 463 11.54 -30.93 20.07
N GLU A 464 11.22 -32.15 19.63
CA GLU A 464 12.21 -33.04 19.03
C GLU A 464 12.68 -32.52 17.67
N PHE A 465 11.76 -31.96 16.89
CA PHE A 465 12.08 -31.27 15.64
C PHE A 465 13.04 -30.09 15.89
N LEU A 466 12.72 -29.21 16.85
CA LEU A 466 13.59 -28.07 17.20
C LEU A 466 14.98 -28.51 17.69
N LYS A 467 15.07 -29.59 18.47
CA LYS A 467 16.36 -30.16 18.90
C LYS A 467 17.17 -30.72 17.76
N HIS A 468 16.51 -31.22 16.71
CA HIS A 468 17.16 -31.76 15.52
C HIS A 468 17.72 -30.63 14.63
N ILE A 469 16.88 -29.64 14.26
CA ILE A 469 17.29 -28.57 13.32
C ILE A 469 18.01 -27.38 13.98
N LYS A 470 17.87 -27.18 15.30
CA LYS A 470 18.54 -26.16 16.13
C LYS A 470 18.62 -24.74 15.53
N PRO A 471 17.48 -24.14 15.12
CA PRO A 471 17.48 -22.80 14.54
C PRO A 471 17.87 -21.75 15.59
N ARG A 472 18.60 -20.72 15.14
CA ARG A 472 18.90 -19.54 15.97
C ARG A 472 17.68 -18.64 16.12
N TYR A 473 16.92 -18.46 15.04
CA TYR A 473 15.69 -17.68 15.02
C TYR A 473 14.51 -18.50 14.52
N ALA A 474 13.35 -18.26 15.12
CA ALA A 474 12.07 -18.76 14.65
C ALA A 474 11.14 -17.59 14.35
N ILE A 475 10.78 -17.43 13.08
CA ILE A 475 9.81 -16.45 12.61
C ILE A 475 8.41 -17.05 12.77
N ILE A 476 7.52 -16.29 13.39
CA ILE A 476 6.10 -16.65 13.52
C ILE A 476 5.28 -15.57 12.82
N SER A 477 4.61 -15.93 11.73
CA SER A 477 3.66 -15.02 11.07
C SER A 477 2.26 -15.27 11.60
N SER A 478 1.86 -14.50 12.60
CA SER A 478 0.49 -14.55 13.11
C SER A 478 0.19 -13.31 13.95
N LYS A 479 -1.10 -12.96 14.00
CA LYS A 479 -1.66 -12.07 15.01
C LYS A 479 -2.40 -12.90 16.05
N PRO A 480 -2.52 -12.42 17.30
CA PRO A 480 -3.40 -13.04 18.29
C PRO A 480 -4.76 -13.32 17.67
N SER A 481 -5.04 -14.60 17.48
CA SER A 481 -6.21 -15.08 16.75
C SER A 481 -7.17 -15.79 17.70
N VAL A 482 -8.40 -16.02 17.23
CA VAL A 482 -9.38 -16.85 17.95
C VAL A 482 -8.90 -18.28 18.16
N TYR A 483 -7.94 -18.74 17.35
CA TYR A 483 -7.31 -20.05 17.44
C TYR A 483 -6.19 -20.10 18.49
N GLY A 484 -5.82 -18.96 19.08
CA GLY A 484 -4.77 -18.88 20.09
C GLY A 484 -3.36 -18.95 19.52
N HIS A 485 -3.15 -18.51 18.28
CA HIS A 485 -1.83 -18.45 17.64
C HIS A 485 -1.10 -17.12 17.96
N PRO A 486 0.22 -17.14 18.18
CA PRO A 486 1.03 -18.34 18.43
C PRO A 486 0.70 -18.97 19.79
N HIS A 487 0.72 -20.30 19.84
CA HIS A 487 0.35 -21.02 21.04
C HIS A 487 1.47 -20.99 22.09
N ALA A 488 1.10 -20.90 23.37
CA ALA A 488 2.06 -20.79 24.46
C ALA A 488 3.02 -22.00 24.59
N SER A 489 2.59 -23.20 24.16
CA SER A 489 3.47 -24.37 24.13
C SER A 489 4.61 -24.22 23.14
N VAL A 490 4.35 -23.66 21.95
CA VAL A 490 5.36 -23.42 20.91
C VAL A 490 6.37 -22.40 21.39
N LEU A 491 5.91 -21.29 21.97
CA LEU A 491 6.80 -20.27 22.54
C LEU A 491 7.70 -20.85 23.65
N ARG A 492 7.17 -21.74 24.49
CA ARG A 492 7.97 -22.46 25.49
C ARG A 492 8.97 -23.42 24.87
N ALA A 493 8.58 -24.17 23.84
CA ALA A 493 9.47 -25.10 23.14
C ALA A 493 10.67 -24.35 22.54
N LEU A 494 10.41 -23.26 21.81
CA LEU A 494 11.42 -22.38 21.23
C LEU A 494 12.37 -21.80 22.29
N HIS A 495 11.82 -21.30 23.40
CA HIS A 495 12.61 -20.80 24.52
C HIS A 495 13.52 -21.89 25.10
N ASN A 496 12.98 -23.10 25.30
CA ASN A 496 13.72 -24.22 25.90
C ASN A 496 14.85 -24.74 25.01
N THR A 497 14.77 -24.55 23.69
CA THR A 497 15.85 -24.92 22.75
C THR A 497 16.84 -23.78 22.50
N GLY A 498 16.67 -22.62 23.16
CA GLY A 498 17.51 -21.44 22.94
C GLY A 498 17.24 -20.73 21.61
N THR A 499 16.10 -21.01 20.97
CA THR A 499 15.69 -20.38 19.71
C THR A 499 14.96 -19.08 19.98
N THR A 500 15.42 -17.98 19.37
CA THR A 500 14.79 -16.67 19.53
C THR A 500 13.55 -16.55 18.64
N ALA A 501 12.37 -16.46 19.25
CA ALA A 501 11.11 -16.29 18.52
C ALA A 501 10.88 -14.81 18.16
N ILE A 502 10.58 -14.54 16.89
CA ILE A 502 10.26 -13.19 16.37
C ILE A 502 8.89 -13.26 15.68
N GLN A 503 7.94 -12.44 16.15
CA GLN A 503 6.57 -12.46 15.67
C GLN A 503 6.28 -11.26 14.75
N THR A 504 5.66 -11.49 13.59
CA THR A 504 5.30 -10.39 12.66
C THR A 504 4.27 -9.44 13.26
N SER A 505 3.39 -9.90 14.15
CA SER A 505 2.45 -9.03 14.87
C SER A 505 3.09 -8.05 15.84
N GLN A 506 4.26 -8.42 16.39
CA GLN A 506 5.01 -7.61 17.34
C GLN A 506 6.02 -6.71 16.63
N GLU A 507 6.61 -7.17 15.54
CA GLU A 507 7.74 -6.51 14.88
C GLU A 507 7.41 -5.95 13.48
N GLY A 508 6.20 -6.18 12.99
CA GLY A 508 5.81 -5.94 11.59
C GLY A 508 6.55 -6.90 10.65
N SER A 509 6.74 -6.50 9.38
CA SER A 509 7.51 -7.32 8.44
C SER A 509 8.97 -7.44 8.90
N ILE A 510 9.51 -8.65 8.83
CA ILE A 510 10.86 -9.02 9.27
C ILE A 510 11.70 -9.32 8.04
N THR A 511 12.83 -8.64 7.87
CA THR A 511 13.75 -8.84 6.75
C THR A 511 15.10 -9.32 7.24
N ILE A 512 15.60 -10.37 6.62
CA ILE A 512 16.93 -10.93 6.84
C ILE A 512 17.77 -10.63 5.60
N ILE A 513 18.97 -10.10 5.80
CA ILE A 513 19.88 -9.70 4.72
C ILE A 513 21.15 -10.54 4.80
N MET A 514 21.46 -11.22 3.70
CA MET A 514 22.60 -12.12 3.56
C MET A 514 23.75 -11.38 2.88
N THR A 515 24.69 -10.82 3.67
CA THR A 515 25.90 -10.21 3.12
C THR A 515 27.07 -11.21 3.13
N PRO A 516 28.16 -10.95 2.38
CA PRO A 516 29.34 -11.81 2.41
C PRO A 516 30.05 -11.91 3.78
N PHE A 517 29.80 -10.96 4.68
CA PHE A 517 30.53 -10.85 5.95
C PHE A 517 29.68 -11.21 7.16
N TYR A 518 28.42 -10.81 7.15
CA TYR A 518 27.48 -11.07 8.24
C TYR A 518 26.03 -11.15 7.72
N GLN A 519 25.24 -11.95 8.41
CA GLN A 519 23.79 -11.97 8.22
C GLN A 519 23.15 -11.09 9.29
N PHE A 520 22.11 -10.33 8.95
CA PHE A 520 21.43 -9.50 9.94
C PHE A 520 19.93 -9.42 9.71
N ILE A 521 19.19 -9.21 10.80
CA ILE A 521 17.74 -9.03 10.84
C ILE A 521 17.45 -7.53 10.98
N ASN A 522 16.41 -7.07 10.29
CA ASN A 522 15.81 -5.76 10.49
C ASN A 522 14.28 -5.88 10.41
N THR A 523 13.57 -5.27 11.35
CA THR A 523 12.10 -5.32 11.39
C THR A 523 11.48 -3.97 11.07
N SER A 524 10.21 -3.98 10.70
CA SER A 524 9.48 -2.75 10.40
C SER A 524 9.23 -1.88 11.63
N ARG A 525 9.36 -2.44 12.84
CA ARG A 525 9.32 -1.71 14.12
C ARG A 525 10.69 -1.39 14.72
N GLY A 526 11.77 -1.74 14.02
CA GLY A 526 13.12 -1.24 14.31
C GLY A 526 14.01 -2.18 15.13
N MET A 527 13.61 -3.43 15.35
CA MET A 527 14.52 -4.45 15.88
C MET A 527 15.62 -4.73 14.85
N PHE A 528 16.86 -4.83 15.35
CA PHE A 528 18.05 -5.12 14.55
C PHE A 528 18.92 -6.11 15.33
N ASP A 529 19.42 -7.15 14.65
CA ASP A 529 20.34 -8.12 15.23
C ASP A 529 21.26 -8.72 14.16
N ILE A 530 22.46 -9.17 14.56
CA ILE A 530 23.43 -9.85 13.69
C ILE A 530 23.33 -11.36 13.94
N ILE A 531 22.91 -12.10 12.91
CA ILE A 531 22.65 -13.54 12.98
C ILE A 531 23.93 -14.35 13.00
N ASP A 532 24.93 -14.04 12.18
CA ASP A 532 26.21 -14.79 12.17
C ASP A 532 27.30 -13.98 11.46
N LEU A 533 28.55 -14.18 11.87
CA LEU A 533 29.74 -13.79 11.10
C LEU A 533 30.02 -14.90 10.08
N VAL A 534 29.97 -14.56 8.80
CA VAL A 534 30.17 -15.50 7.68
C VAL A 534 31.65 -15.86 7.52
N ILE A 535 32.56 -14.99 7.98
CA ILE A 535 33.99 -15.29 8.10
C ILE A 535 34.24 -15.84 9.51
N LYS A 536 34.47 -17.14 9.62
CA LYS A 536 34.99 -17.80 10.82
C LYS A 536 36.51 -17.74 10.86
#